data_AF-A0AB36J237-F1
#
_entry.id   AF-A0AB36J237-F1
#
_cell.length_a   1.000
_cell.length_b   1.000
_cell.length_c   1.000
_cell.angle_alpha   90.00
_cell.angle_beta   90.00
_cell.angle_gamma   90.00
#
_symmetry.space_group_name_H-M   'P 1'
#
loop_
_entity.id
_entity.type
_entity.pdbx_description
1 polymer ?
#
loop_
_entity_poly.entity_id
_entity_poly.type
_entity_poly.pdbx_seq_one_letter_code
_entity_poly.pdbx_strand_id
1 'polypeptide(L)'
;MPILGGATAVAARVTRSTSNALRVQLTTPDGAELGQAKQKGGPAVLLGFKNGGKSEYTLSSPAGEEFRIAVAGTTTITKDNTPVGRIVPTDGAARFEDGGGTVLAVVQPHTGFKADTAWHHRLLSPSGQELGVLTLMTVRTGWKDIEETAYQLLLDYNVTSLKAPSAGAMLQLSAPVAPEVGDVLAAACVDFSVLPRGYIASQ
;
A
#
# COMPACT_ATOMS: atom_id res chain seq x y z
N MET A 1 -6.83 -8.52 -16.03
CA MET A 1 -7.57 -7.50 -15.28
C MET A 1 -6.61 -6.76 -14.36
N PRO A 2 -6.86 -5.47 -14.08
CA PRO A 2 -6.10 -4.73 -13.07
C PRO A 2 -6.50 -5.19 -11.67
N ILE A 3 -5.58 -5.15 -10.71
CA ILE A 3 -5.83 -5.68 -9.35
C ILE A 3 -6.96 -4.94 -8.64
N LEU A 4 -7.05 -3.62 -8.78
CA LEU A 4 -8.13 -2.85 -8.16
C LEU A 4 -9.48 -3.04 -8.86
N GLY A 5 -9.50 -3.47 -10.12
CA GLY A 5 -10.73 -3.51 -10.91
C GLY A 5 -11.48 -2.17 -10.89
N GLY A 6 -12.75 -2.22 -10.49
CA GLY A 6 -13.58 -1.03 -10.29
C GLY A 6 -13.69 -0.57 -8.82
N ALA A 7 -12.88 -1.11 -7.90
CA ALA A 7 -12.98 -0.79 -6.48
C ALA A 7 -12.57 0.65 -6.21
N THR A 8 -13.40 1.37 -5.45
CA THR A 8 -13.12 2.73 -4.97
C THR A 8 -12.69 2.78 -3.51
N ALA A 9 -12.77 1.67 -2.78
CA ALA A 9 -12.29 1.56 -1.41
C ALA A 9 -11.54 0.25 -1.25
N VAL A 10 -10.33 0.32 -0.69
CA VAL A 10 -9.43 -0.83 -0.55
C VAL A 10 -8.69 -0.75 0.78
N ALA A 11 -8.90 -1.75 1.62
CA ALA A 11 -8.14 -1.96 2.84
C ALA A 11 -6.95 -2.89 2.53
N ALA A 12 -5.73 -2.40 2.72
CA ALA A 12 -4.50 -3.18 2.61
C ALA A 12 -3.96 -3.50 4.00
N ARG A 13 -4.18 -4.72 4.49
CA ARG A 13 -3.90 -5.12 5.87
C ARG A 13 -2.59 -5.87 5.99
N VAL A 14 -1.72 -5.44 6.88
CA VAL A 14 -0.46 -6.13 7.15
C VAL A 14 -0.68 -7.27 8.13
N THR A 15 -0.31 -8.47 7.70
CA THR A 15 -0.24 -9.68 8.54
C THR A 15 1.13 -10.34 8.37
N ARG A 16 1.34 -11.48 9.04
CA ARG A 16 2.58 -12.26 8.95
C ARG A 16 2.28 -13.70 8.60
N SER A 17 3.16 -14.29 7.81
CA SER A 17 3.21 -15.74 7.64
C SER A 17 3.86 -16.42 8.84
N THR A 18 3.69 -17.74 8.94
CA THR A 18 4.44 -18.60 9.86
C THR A 18 5.97 -18.50 9.67
N SER A 19 6.43 -18.11 8.48
CA SER A 19 7.85 -17.87 8.16
C SER A 19 8.34 -16.46 8.53
N ASN A 20 7.55 -15.70 9.31
CA ASN A 20 7.76 -14.28 9.63
C ASN A 20 7.75 -13.30 8.44
N ALA A 21 7.45 -13.77 7.23
CA ALA A 21 7.36 -12.90 6.06
C ALA A 21 6.10 -12.04 6.15
N LEU A 22 6.22 -10.74 5.86
CA LEU A 22 5.06 -9.87 5.81
C LEU A 22 4.12 -10.29 4.68
N ARG A 23 2.82 -10.22 4.96
CA ARG A 23 1.75 -10.34 3.99
C ARG A 23 0.92 -9.07 4.02
N VAL A 24 0.47 -8.62 2.86
CA VAL A 24 -0.49 -7.53 2.75
C VAL A 24 -1.69 -8.04 1.99
N GLN A 25 -2.86 -8.08 2.64
CA GLN A 25 -4.10 -8.50 1.99
C GLN A 25 -4.88 -7.27 1.58
N LEU A 26 -5.28 -7.19 0.31
CA LEU A 26 -6.10 -6.13 -0.24
C LEU A 26 -7.54 -6.63 -0.32
N THR A 27 -8.45 -5.94 0.35
CA THR A 27 -9.89 -6.25 0.33
C THR A 27 -10.73 -5.01 0.11
N THR A 28 -11.89 -5.18 -0.51
CA THR A 28 -12.96 -4.18 -0.49
C THR A 28 -13.63 -4.11 0.91
N PRO A 29 -14.45 -3.08 1.20
CA PRO A 29 -15.11 -2.94 2.51
C PRO A 29 -16.07 -4.07 2.87
N ASP A 30 -16.69 -4.71 1.86
CA ASP A 30 -17.54 -5.89 2.01
C ASP A 30 -16.75 -7.20 2.19
N GLY A 31 -15.41 -7.12 2.21
CA GLY A 31 -14.52 -8.24 2.48
C GLY A 31 -14.13 -9.04 1.24
N ALA A 32 -14.53 -8.65 0.03
CA ALA A 32 -14.06 -9.32 -1.18
C ALA A 32 -12.56 -9.14 -1.36
N GLU A 33 -11.85 -10.24 -1.65
CA GLU A 33 -10.42 -10.21 -1.88
C GLU A 33 -10.08 -9.64 -3.26
N LEU A 34 -9.18 -8.67 -3.29
CA LEU A 34 -8.63 -8.09 -4.51
C LEU A 34 -7.24 -8.65 -4.83
N GLY A 35 -6.47 -8.98 -3.79
CA GLY A 35 -5.19 -9.65 -3.95
C GLY A 35 -4.41 -9.75 -2.65
N GLN A 36 -3.31 -10.48 -2.71
CA GLN A 36 -2.41 -10.69 -1.59
C GLN A 36 -0.95 -10.48 -2.02
N ALA A 37 -0.26 -9.56 -1.34
CA ALA A 37 1.18 -9.40 -1.45
C ALA A 37 1.90 -10.23 -0.39
N LYS A 38 2.95 -10.94 -0.79
CA LYS A 38 3.81 -11.71 0.10
C LYS A 38 5.25 -11.29 -0.06
N GLN A 39 5.90 -10.96 1.05
CA GLN A 39 7.32 -10.65 1.09
C GLN A 39 8.14 -11.88 0.71
N LYS A 40 9.17 -11.68 -0.13
CA LYS A 40 10.19 -12.69 -0.37
C LYS A 40 10.89 -13.06 0.93
N GLY A 41 10.85 -14.34 1.27
CA GLY A 41 11.49 -14.88 2.46
C GLY A 41 13.01 -14.90 2.37
N GLY A 42 13.64 -15.21 3.50
CA GLY A 42 15.09 -15.41 3.61
C GLY A 42 15.51 -15.52 5.07
N PRO A 43 16.76 -15.92 5.37
CA PRO A 43 17.22 -16.11 6.74
C PRO A 43 16.99 -14.88 7.64
N ALA A 44 17.25 -13.68 7.13
CA ALA A 44 17.03 -12.44 7.87
C ALA A 44 15.54 -12.12 8.15
N VAL A 45 14.63 -12.57 7.28
CA VAL A 45 13.17 -12.45 7.49
C VAL A 45 12.71 -13.50 8.52
N LEU A 46 13.17 -14.73 8.37
CA LEU A 46 12.84 -15.84 9.26
C LEU A 46 13.27 -15.55 10.71
N LEU A 47 14.50 -15.05 10.88
CA LEU A 47 15.08 -14.68 12.18
C LEU A 47 14.60 -13.31 12.69
N GLY A 48 13.73 -12.61 11.96
CA GLY A 48 13.12 -11.36 12.41
C GLY A 48 14.03 -10.13 12.37
N PHE A 49 15.18 -10.20 11.72
CA PHE A 49 16.04 -9.03 11.47
C PHE A 49 15.42 -8.07 10.43
N LYS A 50 14.55 -8.57 9.56
CA LYS A 50 13.88 -7.78 8.52
C LYS A 50 12.36 -7.76 8.75
N ASN A 51 11.83 -6.64 9.24
CA ASN A 51 10.43 -6.46 9.64
C ASN A 51 9.71 -5.36 8.85
N GLY A 52 9.94 -5.29 7.54
CA GLY A 52 9.44 -4.22 6.67
C GLY A 52 10.56 -3.51 5.93
N GLY A 53 10.19 -2.46 5.20
CA GLY A 53 11.09 -1.66 4.40
C GLY A 53 11.53 -2.36 3.11
N LYS A 54 12.76 -2.04 2.66
CA LYS A 54 13.25 -2.41 1.33
C LYS A 54 13.23 -3.93 1.11
N SER A 55 12.40 -4.42 0.21
CA SER A 55 12.24 -5.86 -0.07
C SER A 55 11.50 -6.09 -1.38
N GLU A 56 11.58 -7.30 -1.91
CA GLU A 56 10.71 -7.78 -2.98
C GLU A 56 9.43 -8.39 -2.39
N TYR A 57 8.30 -8.08 -3.01
CA TYR A 57 6.98 -8.64 -2.73
C TYR A 57 6.36 -9.15 -4.02
N THR A 58 5.67 -10.28 -3.97
CA THR A 58 4.80 -10.75 -5.05
C THR A 58 3.36 -10.48 -4.66
N LEU A 59 2.66 -9.64 -5.41
CA LEU A 59 1.24 -9.36 -5.29
C LEU A 59 0.47 -10.18 -6.33
N SER A 60 -0.37 -11.10 -5.87
CA SER A 60 -1.18 -11.97 -6.72
C SER A 60 -2.67 -11.64 -6.55
N SER A 61 -3.41 -11.57 -7.65
CA SER A 61 -4.88 -11.42 -7.64
C SER A 61 -5.57 -12.79 -7.63
N PRO A 62 -6.85 -12.89 -7.19
CA PRO A 62 -7.64 -14.11 -7.33
C PRO A 62 -7.83 -14.57 -8.79
N ALA A 63 -7.73 -13.64 -9.75
CA ALA A 63 -7.80 -13.92 -11.18
C ALA A 63 -6.47 -14.45 -11.75
N GLY A 64 -5.42 -14.55 -10.93
CA GLY A 64 -4.12 -15.12 -11.31
C GLY A 64 -3.13 -14.12 -11.89
N GLU A 65 -3.42 -12.81 -11.87
CA GLU A 65 -2.40 -11.81 -12.20
C GLU A 65 -1.35 -11.73 -11.10
N GLU A 66 -0.08 -11.61 -11.49
CA GLU A 66 1.01 -11.41 -10.56
C GLU A 66 1.85 -10.18 -10.89
N PHE A 67 2.17 -9.42 -9.85
CA PHE A 67 3.05 -8.27 -9.92
C PHE A 67 4.20 -8.46 -8.93
N ARG A 68 5.42 -8.21 -9.38
CA ARG A 68 6.58 -8.09 -8.49
C ARG A 68 6.77 -6.62 -8.14
N ILE A 69 6.79 -6.35 -6.85
CA ILE A 69 6.96 -5.02 -6.27
C ILE A 69 8.31 -5.02 -5.55
N ALA A 70 9.30 -4.34 -6.13
CA ALA A 70 10.59 -4.13 -5.50
C ALA A 70 10.54 -2.81 -4.71
N VAL A 71 10.21 -2.92 -3.43
CA VAL A 71 10.14 -1.78 -2.51
C VAL A 71 11.57 -1.32 -2.20
N ALA A 72 11.87 -0.06 -2.53
CA ALA A 72 13.19 0.55 -2.33
C ALA A 72 13.08 2.08 -2.17
N GLY A 73 14.15 2.84 -2.44
CA GLY A 73 14.06 4.31 -2.47
C GLY A 73 13.02 4.78 -3.48
N THR A 74 13.14 4.30 -4.72
CA THR A 74 12.06 4.26 -5.71
C THR A 74 11.53 2.85 -5.78
N THR A 75 10.21 2.67 -5.62
CA THR A 75 9.59 1.35 -5.75
C THR A 75 9.30 1.09 -7.22
N THR A 76 9.62 -0.12 -7.68
CA THR A 76 9.36 -0.54 -9.07
C THR A 76 8.36 -1.67 -9.10
N ILE A 77 7.50 -1.66 -10.12
CA ILE A 77 6.40 -2.60 -10.29
C ILE A 77 6.59 -3.26 -11.64
N THR A 78 6.62 -4.59 -11.65
CA THR A 78 6.80 -5.38 -12.87
C THR A 78 5.73 -6.45 -12.96
N LYS A 79 5.24 -6.68 -14.16
CA LYS A 79 4.33 -7.77 -14.53
C LYS A 79 4.97 -8.55 -15.66
N ASP A 80 5.12 -9.86 -15.52
CA ASP A 80 5.75 -10.72 -16.54
C ASP A 80 7.12 -10.17 -17.02
N ASN A 81 7.95 -9.72 -16.07
CA ASN A 81 9.25 -9.05 -16.30
C ASN A 81 9.19 -7.70 -17.07
N THR A 82 7.99 -7.20 -17.37
CA THR A 82 7.79 -5.89 -18.00
C THR A 82 7.55 -4.84 -16.92
N PRO A 83 8.27 -3.70 -16.93
CA PRO A 83 7.96 -2.57 -16.05
C PRO A 83 6.57 -2.02 -16.36
N VAL A 84 5.71 -1.95 -15.33
CA VAL A 84 4.35 -1.41 -15.46
C VAL A 84 4.14 -0.13 -14.64
N GLY A 85 5.00 0.14 -13.67
CA GLY A 85 4.98 1.41 -12.96
C GLY A 85 6.03 1.59 -11.89
N ARG A 86 6.05 2.79 -11.31
CA ARG A 86 7.00 3.20 -10.26
C ARG A 86 6.35 4.13 -9.25
N ILE A 87 6.88 4.11 -8.03
CA ILE A 87 6.58 5.09 -6.99
C ILE A 87 7.87 5.85 -6.69
N VAL A 88 7.91 7.10 -7.10
CA VAL A 88 9.10 7.96 -7.08
C VAL A 88 8.92 9.05 -6.01
N PRO A 89 9.67 9.03 -4.91
CA PRO A 89 9.69 10.15 -3.96
C PRO A 89 10.09 11.46 -4.64
N THR A 90 9.42 12.56 -4.32
CA THR A 90 9.78 13.91 -4.78
C THR A 90 9.32 14.92 -3.73
N ASP A 91 10.22 15.75 -3.20
CA ASP A 91 9.87 16.94 -2.39
C ASP A 91 8.87 16.69 -1.23
N GLY A 92 9.12 15.65 -0.43
CA GLY A 92 8.22 15.27 0.68
C GLY A 92 6.91 14.60 0.23
N ALA A 93 6.76 14.33 -1.06
CA ALA A 93 5.61 13.77 -1.74
C ALA A 93 6.02 12.49 -2.53
N ALA A 94 5.11 11.94 -3.34
CA ALA A 94 5.43 10.88 -4.30
C ALA A 94 4.75 11.08 -5.65
N ARG A 95 5.42 10.68 -6.72
CA ARG A 95 4.84 10.51 -8.05
C ARG A 95 4.63 9.04 -8.32
N PHE A 96 3.45 8.72 -8.85
CA PHE A 96 3.14 7.42 -9.42
C PHE A 96 3.33 7.53 -10.92
N GLU A 97 4.20 6.70 -11.46
CA GLU A 97 4.58 6.72 -12.88
C GLU A 97 4.26 5.37 -13.53
N ASP A 98 4.00 5.39 -14.83
CA ASP A 98 3.90 4.17 -15.66
C ASP A 98 5.30 3.55 -15.91
N GLY A 99 5.35 2.47 -16.69
CA GLY A 99 6.62 1.82 -17.08
C GLY A 99 7.56 2.71 -17.91
N GLY A 100 7.02 3.73 -18.59
CA GLY A 100 7.74 4.69 -19.42
C GLY A 100 8.18 5.98 -18.71
N GLY A 101 7.70 6.22 -17.47
CA GLY A 101 7.98 7.42 -16.68
C GLY A 101 6.92 8.52 -16.81
N THR A 102 5.77 8.25 -17.46
CA THR A 102 4.64 9.18 -17.48
C THR A 102 4.02 9.25 -16.08
N VAL A 103 3.81 10.44 -15.55
CA VAL A 103 3.12 10.62 -14.27
C VAL A 103 1.64 10.26 -14.44
N LEU A 104 1.18 9.29 -13.65
CA LEU A 104 -0.20 8.82 -13.59
C LEU A 104 -0.99 9.46 -12.45
N ALA A 105 -0.33 9.70 -11.32
CA ALA A 105 -0.91 10.36 -10.15
C ALA A 105 0.20 10.93 -9.25
N VAL A 106 -0.19 11.82 -8.35
CA VAL A 106 0.70 12.44 -7.37
C VAL A 106 0.10 12.26 -5.98
N VAL A 107 0.91 11.73 -5.06
CA VAL A 107 0.62 11.70 -3.63
C VAL A 107 1.13 12.98 -3.03
N GLN A 108 0.26 13.78 -2.42
CA GLN A 108 0.67 14.94 -1.66
C GLN A 108 1.27 14.56 -0.31
N PRO A 109 2.17 15.40 0.24
CA PRO A 109 2.61 15.23 1.60
C PRO A 109 1.42 15.25 2.56
N HIS A 110 1.49 14.43 3.61
CA HIS A 110 0.63 14.56 4.75
C HIS A 110 0.86 15.93 5.40
N THR A 111 -0.23 16.65 5.65
CA THR A 111 -0.23 17.92 6.39
C THR A 111 -0.59 17.66 7.84
N GLY A 112 0.31 17.99 8.76
CA GLY A 112 0.13 17.75 10.19
C GLY A 112 1.42 17.30 10.86
N PHE A 113 1.35 17.05 12.17
CA PHE A 113 2.45 16.47 12.92
C PHE A 113 2.47 14.95 12.73
N LYS A 114 3.66 14.33 12.82
CA LYS A 114 3.80 12.89 13.10
C LYS A 114 3.31 12.59 14.52
N ALA A 115 2.03 12.78 14.78
CA ALA A 115 1.38 12.21 15.94
C ALA A 115 1.08 10.74 15.64
N ASP A 116 0.85 9.96 16.70
CA ASP A 116 0.38 8.57 16.65
C ASP A 116 -1.06 8.50 16.08
N THR A 117 -1.28 9.02 14.86
CA THR A 117 -2.56 9.13 14.14
C THR A 117 -2.42 8.59 12.71
N ALA A 118 -3.53 8.27 12.04
CA ALA A 118 -3.49 7.89 10.63
C ALA A 118 -2.96 9.05 9.75
N TRP A 119 -2.08 8.76 8.79
CA TRP A 119 -1.52 9.79 7.91
C TRP A 119 -2.26 9.80 6.59
N HIS A 120 -3.03 10.84 6.35
CA HIS A 120 -3.81 11.03 5.13
C HIS A 120 -2.97 11.73 4.06
N HIS A 121 -2.86 11.10 2.90
CA HIS A 121 -2.23 11.67 1.72
C HIS A 121 -3.24 11.83 0.60
N ARG A 122 -3.45 13.06 0.14
CA ARG A 122 -4.32 13.30 -1.03
C ARG A 122 -3.66 12.76 -2.30
N LEU A 123 -4.47 12.11 -3.12
CA LEU A 123 -4.10 11.62 -4.44
C LEU A 123 -4.66 12.58 -5.48
N LEU A 124 -3.78 13.11 -6.32
CA LEU A 124 -4.15 14.00 -7.41
C LEU A 124 -3.81 13.35 -8.76
N SER A 125 -4.60 13.67 -9.78
CA SER A 125 -4.26 13.39 -11.17
C SER A 125 -3.08 14.29 -11.62
N PRO A 126 -2.48 14.02 -12.79
CA PRO A 126 -1.43 14.88 -13.34
C PRO A 126 -1.91 16.31 -13.62
N SER A 127 -3.22 16.50 -13.85
CA SER A 127 -3.85 17.81 -14.02
C SER A 127 -4.25 18.49 -12.70
N GLY A 128 -3.99 17.86 -11.55
CA GLY A 128 -4.29 18.39 -10.22
C GLY A 128 -5.71 18.12 -9.72
N GLN A 129 -6.50 17.31 -10.43
CA GLN A 129 -7.83 16.91 -9.96
C GLN A 129 -7.70 15.87 -8.84
N GLU A 130 -8.53 15.97 -7.81
CA GLU A 130 -8.53 14.99 -6.73
C GLU A 130 -9.04 13.63 -7.23
N LEU A 131 -8.23 12.58 -7.02
CA LEU A 131 -8.58 11.19 -7.29
C LEU A 131 -9.06 10.48 -6.03
N GLY A 132 -8.62 10.93 -4.86
CA GLY A 132 -8.96 10.33 -3.58
C GLY A 132 -7.89 10.54 -2.50
N VAL A 133 -7.82 9.60 -1.56
CA VAL A 133 -6.92 9.63 -0.41
C VAL A 133 -6.27 8.26 -0.21
N LEU A 134 -4.95 8.25 0.01
CA LEU A 134 -4.20 7.11 0.51
C LEU A 134 -3.83 7.37 1.96
N THR A 135 -4.39 6.58 2.88
CA THR A 135 -4.20 6.72 4.31
C THR A 135 -3.26 5.64 4.82
N LEU A 136 -2.16 6.00 5.48
CA LEU A 136 -1.31 5.08 6.21
C LEU A 136 -1.89 4.81 7.61
N MET A 137 -2.09 3.54 7.94
CA MET A 137 -2.62 3.10 9.23
C MET A 137 -1.47 2.74 10.17
N THR A 138 -1.24 3.53 11.22
CA THR A 138 -0.16 3.24 12.18
C THR A 138 -0.51 2.05 13.08
N VAL A 139 0.50 1.42 13.68
CA VAL A 139 0.30 0.25 14.58
C VAL A 139 -0.50 0.60 15.84
N ARG A 140 -0.42 1.85 16.32
CA ARG A 140 -1.10 2.29 17.57
C ARG A 140 -2.56 2.67 17.33
N THR A 141 -2.85 3.39 16.25
CA THR A 141 -4.21 3.75 15.87
C THR A 141 -4.99 2.55 15.34
N GLY A 142 -4.30 1.66 14.62
CA GLY A 142 -4.94 0.55 13.92
C GLY A 142 -6.12 1.04 13.09
N TRP A 143 -7.07 0.14 12.85
CA TRP A 143 -8.33 0.43 12.17
C TRP A 143 -9.39 1.06 13.09
N LYS A 144 -9.02 1.42 14.33
CA LYS A 144 -9.98 1.86 15.36
C LYS A 144 -10.31 3.34 15.28
N ASP A 145 -9.37 4.18 14.83
CA ASP A 145 -9.61 5.64 14.72
C ASP A 145 -10.34 6.06 13.43
N ILE A 146 -10.65 5.11 12.54
CA ILE A 146 -11.65 5.29 11.48
C ILE A 146 -12.99 4.79 12.05
N GLU A 147 -13.46 5.45 13.10
CA GLU A 147 -14.80 5.18 13.61
C GLU A 147 -15.81 5.56 12.52
N GLU A 148 -16.63 4.58 12.12
CA GLU A 148 -17.89 4.73 11.38
C GLU A 148 -17.95 4.43 9.86
N THR A 149 -17.02 3.66 9.28
CA THR A 149 -17.36 2.87 8.06
C THR A 149 -16.56 1.56 7.97
N ALA A 150 -17.27 0.42 7.95
CA ALA A 150 -16.76 -0.98 7.86
C ALA A 150 -16.40 -1.73 9.17
N TYR A 151 -17.25 -1.61 10.18
CA TYR A 151 -17.26 -2.46 11.38
C TYR A 151 -17.69 -3.91 11.07
N GLN A 152 -16.77 -4.81 10.65
CA GLN A 152 -16.93 -6.29 10.80
C GLN A 152 -15.67 -7.15 10.55
N LEU A 153 -14.46 -6.62 10.56
CA LEU A 153 -13.26 -7.40 10.20
C LEU A 153 -12.21 -7.51 11.33
N LEU A 154 -12.68 -7.69 12.58
CA LEU A 154 -11.95 -7.46 13.84
C LEU A 154 -11.52 -8.77 14.56
N LEU A 155 -11.10 -9.82 13.84
CA LEU A 155 -10.79 -11.13 14.45
C LEU A 155 -9.39 -11.72 14.21
N ASP A 156 -8.33 -10.93 13.96
CA ASP A 156 -6.96 -11.49 13.97
C ASP A 156 -5.94 -10.55 14.64
N TYR A 157 -5.97 -10.50 15.98
CA TYR A 157 -4.89 -9.90 16.77
C TYR A 157 -3.85 -10.97 17.13
N ASN A 158 -2.73 -11.00 16.39
CA ASN A 158 -1.60 -11.89 16.65
C ASN A 158 -0.62 -11.25 17.66
N VAL A 159 -0.72 -11.63 18.94
CA VAL A 159 -0.01 -11.00 20.09
C VAL A 159 1.42 -11.56 20.33
N THR A 160 1.93 -12.47 19.51
CA THR A 160 3.27 -13.10 19.72
C THR A 160 4.26 -12.94 18.58
N SER A 161 3.90 -12.23 17.50
CA SER A 161 4.75 -12.04 16.32
C SER A 161 5.55 -10.73 16.40
N LEU A 162 6.74 -10.65 15.77
CA LEU A 162 7.52 -9.40 15.81
C LEU A 162 6.68 -8.22 15.29
N LYS A 163 6.93 -7.00 15.77
CA LYS A 163 6.09 -5.85 15.41
C LYS A 163 6.10 -5.61 13.89
N ALA A 164 4.92 -5.48 13.28
CA ALA A 164 4.79 -5.04 11.90
C ALA A 164 5.16 -3.55 11.78
N PRO A 165 5.58 -3.07 10.59
CA PRO A 165 5.99 -1.67 10.42
C PRO A 165 4.78 -0.71 10.45
N SER A 166 3.59 -1.19 10.08
CA SER A 166 2.32 -0.47 10.15
C SER A 166 1.16 -1.47 10.34
N ALA A 167 -0.06 -0.98 10.54
CA ALA A 167 -1.27 -1.80 10.47
C ALA A 167 -1.75 -2.02 9.01
N GLY A 168 -1.24 -1.21 8.07
CA GLY A 168 -1.66 -1.24 6.67
C GLY A 168 -1.82 0.13 6.04
N ALA A 169 -2.54 0.15 4.93
CA ALA A 169 -2.99 1.36 4.24
C ALA A 169 -4.45 1.23 3.83
N MET A 170 -5.16 2.36 3.72
CA MET A 170 -6.50 2.46 3.19
C MET A 170 -6.48 3.37 1.97
N LEU A 171 -6.96 2.88 0.84
CA LEU A 171 -7.18 3.67 -0.36
C LEU A 171 -8.67 3.97 -0.49
N GLN A 172 -9.01 5.24 -0.68
CA GLN A 172 -10.36 5.70 -0.99
C GLN A 172 -10.28 6.58 -2.23
N LEU A 173 -11.05 6.25 -3.26
CA LEU A 173 -11.09 6.94 -4.54
C LEU A 173 -12.46 7.57 -4.73
N SER A 174 -12.49 8.73 -5.39
CA SER A 174 -13.74 9.43 -5.71
C SER A 174 -14.55 8.72 -6.80
N ALA A 175 -13.88 7.96 -7.67
CA ALA A 175 -14.47 7.16 -8.74
C ALA A 175 -13.51 6.01 -9.13
N PRO A 176 -13.98 4.98 -9.86
CA PRO A 176 -13.09 3.98 -10.45
C PRO A 176 -12.05 4.65 -11.36
N VAL A 177 -10.83 4.14 -11.34
CA VAL A 177 -9.70 4.67 -12.13
C VAL A 177 -9.37 3.77 -13.32
N ALA A 178 -8.59 4.31 -14.27
CA ALA A 178 -8.08 3.51 -15.38
C ALA A 178 -7.17 2.35 -14.88
N PRO A 179 -7.13 1.21 -15.59
CA PRO A 179 -6.38 0.03 -15.18
C PRO A 179 -4.92 0.29 -14.81
N GLU A 180 -4.22 1.10 -15.61
CA GLU A 180 -2.79 1.42 -15.40
C GLU A 180 -2.56 2.16 -14.07
N VAL A 181 -3.44 3.12 -13.75
CA VAL A 181 -3.43 3.82 -12.47
C VAL A 181 -3.76 2.85 -11.34
N GLY A 182 -4.76 1.97 -11.56
CA GLY A 182 -5.19 0.97 -10.60
C GLY A 182 -4.07 0.01 -10.19
N ASP A 183 -3.30 -0.51 -11.14
CA ASP A 183 -2.18 -1.42 -10.86
C ASP A 183 -1.09 -0.74 -10.01
N VAL A 184 -0.78 0.52 -10.31
CA VAL A 184 0.18 1.30 -9.51
C VAL A 184 -0.36 1.61 -8.12
N LEU A 185 -1.65 1.92 -8.00
CA LEU A 185 -2.29 2.17 -6.70
C LEU A 185 -2.37 0.90 -5.83
N ALA A 186 -2.63 -0.27 -6.41
CA ALA A 186 -2.56 -1.54 -5.69
C ALA A 186 -1.16 -1.77 -5.11
N ALA A 187 -0.11 -1.51 -5.90
CA ALA A 187 1.26 -1.60 -5.44
C ALA A 187 1.61 -0.52 -4.40
N ALA A 188 1.04 0.68 -4.51
CA ALA A 188 1.21 1.76 -3.53
C ALA A 188 0.62 1.39 -2.17
N CYS A 189 -0.53 0.72 -2.14
CA CYS A 189 -1.09 0.16 -0.90
C CYS A 189 -0.11 -0.81 -0.21
N VAL A 190 0.60 -1.64 -0.99
CA VAL A 190 1.64 -2.54 -0.45
C VAL A 190 2.85 -1.75 0.04
N ASP A 191 3.38 -0.83 -0.77
CA ASP A 191 4.55 -0.02 -0.45
C ASP A 191 4.36 0.78 0.85
N PHE A 192 3.26 1.53 0.96
CA PHE A 192 2.96 2.33 2.15
C PHE A 192 2.76 1.45 3.39
N SER A 193 2.15 0.27 3.23
CA SER A 193 1.94 -0.67 4.33
C SER A 193 3.26 -1.20 4.90
N VAL A 194 4.26 -1.47 4.06
CA VAL A 194 5.49 -2.18 4.49
C VAL A 194 6.69 -1.27 4.67
N LEU A 195 6.72 -0.12 4.00
CA LEU A 195 7.69 0.94 4.15
C LEU A 195 6.90 2.24 4.42
N PRO A 196 6.52 2.52 5.68
CA PRO A 196 5.68 3.67 6.01
C PRO A 196 6.41 4.97 5.64
N ARG A 197 6.08 5.52 4.47
CA ARG A 197 6.71 6.72 3.96
C ARG A 197 6.01 7.90 4.58
N GLY A 198 6.73 8.60 5.45
CA GLY A 198 6.15 9.73 6.15
C GLY A 198 5.62 10.81 5.23
N TYR A 199 6.24 11.01 4.06
CA TYR A 199 5.89 12.05 3.08
C TYR A 199 5.25 13.27 3.74
N ILE A 200 6.07 14.06 4.44
CA ILE A 200 5.59 15.21 5.21
C ILE A 200 6.11 16.47 4.57
N ALA A 201 5.26 17.49 4.54
CA ALA A 201 5.66 18.81 4.12
C ALA A 201 6.79 19.30 5.04
N SER A 202 7.92 19.72 4.46
CA SER A 202 8.90 20.51 5.20
C SER A 202 8.20 21.78 5.71
N GLN A 203 8.23 22.00 7.02
CA GLN A 203 7.86 23.29 7.60
C GLN A 203 8.87 24.37 7.20
#